data_AF-A0AAD5FZY6-F1
#
_entry.id   AF-A0AAD5FZY6-F1
#
_cell.length_a   1.000
_cell.length_b   1.000
_cell.length_c   1.000
_cell.angle_alpha   90.00
_cell.angle_beta   90.00
_cell.angle_gamma   90.00
#
_symmetry.space_group_name_H-M   'P 1'
#
loop_
_entity.id
_entity.type
_entity.pdbx_description
1 polymer ?
#
loop_
_entity_poly.entity_id
_entity_poly.type
_entity_poly.pdbx_seq_one_letter_code
_entity_poly.pdbx_strand_id
1 'polypeptide(L)'
;MTWRPRYFDIGVNFSDPMFQGCYNGSTNPKHPCDIEDVINRAHLFNVDRMLITASTIKESRDHFLLCEKYRNQFSSTAGVHPCSVASEVYVKDGDNYTEELRPDVDEKLAELRDILIEGYKTGHVKAFGEIGLDYDRLHYSTKHQQLEMFKRQLNTLRELDFSLPLFLHMRAACEDFIKIIKPFMDDGIVKSGVVHSFTGTEEELNSLLELGFYIGVNGCSLKTEENLIVASKIPVNRLMIETDAPWCEIRKSHASYKLISPYPNMFYPEIETVTLNEVKPQFKLDENLPFPSIKKEHYEKHSQCVQQKVENTGDASVLETRIGIFSKPMIKSRNEPVQVGHVAEVLCKLHGITDSHGIENFIDTVYNNSVKMFH
;
A
#
# COMPACT_ATOMS: atom_id res chain seq x y z
N MET A 1 15.82 24.79 7.08
CA MET A 1 15.96 23.63 6.18
C MET A 1 15.18 23.95 4.92
N THR A 2 15.72 23.65 3.75
CA THR A 2 14.97 23.67 2.48
C THR A 2 13.89 22.60 2.50
N TRP A 3 12.70 22.90 1.96
CA TRP A 3 11.60 21.95 1.89
C TRP A 3 11.96 20.74 1.01
N ARG A 4 11.40 19.56 1.32
CA ARG A 4 11.49 18.35 0.50
C ARG A 4 10.13 17.63 0.49
N PRO A 5 9.70 17.01 -0.62
CA PRO A 5 8.50 16.18 -0.61
C PRO A 5 8.73 15.01 0.34
N ARG A 6 7.72 14.64 1.13
CA ARG A 6 7.76 13.49 2.04
C ARG A 6 6.45 12.74 1.98
N TYR A 7 6.52 11.43 2.01
CA TYR A 7 5.35 10.57 1.87
C TYR A 7 5.22 9.57 3.01
N PHE A 8 3.97 9.27 3.32
CA PHE A 8 3.56 8.15 4.14
C PHE A 8 2.66 7.29 3.27
N ASP A 9 3.20 6.19 2.75
CA ASP A 9 2.42 5.19 2.02
C ASP A 9 1.61 4.37 3.02
N ILE A 10 0.29 4.56 3.06
CA ILE A 10 -0.57 3.91 4.06
C ILE A 10 -0.93 2.46 3.71
N GLY A 11 -0.51 1.94 2.55
CA GLY A 11 -0.90 0.60 2.11
C GLY A 11 0.19 -0.06 1.28
N VAL A 12 1.01 -0.91 1.92
CA VAL A 12 2.08 -1.67 1.26
C VAL A 12 1.99 -3.15 1.66
N ASN A 13 1.94 -4.04 0.67
CA ASN A 13 1.76 -5.48 0.87
C ASN A 13 3.09 -6.24 0.78
N PHE A 14 4.06 -5.99 1.68
CA PHE A 14 5.37 -6.65 1.62
C PHE A 14 5.33 -8.18 1.82
N SER A 15 4.22 -8.73 2.33
CA SER A 15 3.98 -10.18 2.36
C SER A 15 3.70 -10.77 0.98
N ASP A 16 3.41 -9.95 -0.04
CA ASP A 16 3.08 -10.45 -1.37
C ASP A 16 4.27 -11.19 -2.00
N PRO A 17 4.05 -12.43 -2.53
CA PRO A 17 5.06 -13.26 -3.18
C PRO A 17 5.94 -12.56 -4.23
N MET A 18 5.43 -11.52 -4.90
CA MET A 18 6.16 -10.79 -5.93
C MET A 18 7.42 -10.12 -5.39
N PHE A 19 7.47 -9.77 -4.10
CA PHE A 19 8.66 -9.20 -3.46
C PHE A 19 9.70 -10.27 -3.07
N GLN A 20 9.30 -11.54 -2.95
CA GLN A 20 10.20 -12.69 -2.84
C GLN A 20 10.58 -13.27 -4.22
N GLY A 21 10.17 -12.60 -5.30
CA GLY A 21 10.45 -12.98 -6.67
C GLY A 21 9.57 -14.11 -7.20
N CYS A 22 8.49 -14.44 -6.50
CA CYS A 22 7.52 -15.46 -6.89
C CYS A 22 6.32 -14.81 -7.59
N TYR A 23 5.94 -15.32 -8.77
CA TYR A 23 4.92 -14.70 -9.61
C TYR A 23 3.91 -15.74 -10.11
N ASN A 24 2.66 -15.33 -10.29
CA ASN A 24 1.59 -16.14 -10.87
C ASN A 24 1.37 -17.47 -10.13
N GLY A 25 1.45 -17.45 -8.80
CA GLY A 25 1.28 -18.65 -7.94
C GLY A 25 2.46 -19.63 -7.97
N SER A 26 3.56 -19.31 -8.67
CA SER A 26 4.77 -20.15 -8.66
C SER A 26 5.57 -19.95 -7.38
N THR A 27 6.02 -21.04 -6.76
CA THR A 27 6.96 -21.03 -5.63
C THR A 27 8.43 -20.95 -6.05
N ASN A 28 8.71 -21.00 -7.36
CA ASN A 28 10.07 -20.89 -7.89
C ASN A 28 10.39 -19.42 -8.17
N PRO A 29 11.33 -18.81 -7.41
CA PRO A 29 11.64 -17.40 -7.57
C PRO A 29 12.30 -17.11 -8.94
N LYS A 30 11.87 -16.04 -9.60
CA LYS A 30 12.49 -15.48 -10.82
C LYS A 30 13.67 -14.57 -10.53
N HIS A 31 13.74 -14.07 -9.30
CA HIS A 31 14.86 -13.31 -8.75
C HIS A 31 14.87 -13.50 -7.22
N PRO A 32 16.00 -13.23 -6.54
CA PRO A 32 16.05 -13.21 -5.09
C PRO A 32 15.03 -12.22 -4.49
N CYS A 33 14.68 -12.42 -3.22
CA CYS A 33 13.92 -11.41 -2.47
C CYS A 33 14.64 -10.06 -2.52
N ASP A 34 13.92 -9.02 -2.91
CA ASP A 34 14.48 -7.68 -3.15
C ASP A 34 13.76 -6.60 -2.34
N ILE A 35 13.05 -6.98 -1.27
CA ILE A 35 12.37 -6.04 -0.35
C ILE A 35 13.31 -4.93 0.11
N GLU A 36 14.56 -5.24 0.46
CA GLU A 36 15.52 -4.22 0.90
C GLU A 36 15.83 -3.20 -0.20
N ASP A 37 15.95 -3.65 -1.46
CA ASP A 37 16.15 -2.76 -2.60
C ASP A 37 14.90 -1.89 -2.86
N VAL A 38 13.69 -2.46 -2.72
CA VAL A 38 12.42 -1.72 -2.82
C VAL A 38 12.33 -0.62 -1.75
N ILE A 39 12.67 -0.95 -0.50
CA ILE A 39 12.68 -0.02 0.63
C ILE A 39 13.71 1.09 0.41
N ASN A 40 14.92 0.74 -0.03
CA ASN A 40 15.99 1.69 -0.33
C ASN A 40 15.58 2.68 -1.43
N ARG A 41 14.92 2.22 -2.50
CA ARG A 41 14.38 3.09 -3.56
C ARG A 41 13.33 4.06 -3.01
N ALA A 42 12.41 3.55 -2.20
CA ALA A 42 11.35 4.37 -1.62
C ALA A 42 11.90 5.46 -0.67
N HIS A 43 12.82 5.11 0.23
CA HIS A 43 13.45 6.08 1.13
C HIS A 43 14.35 7.09 0.40
N LEU A 44 15.06 6.66 -0.66
CA LEU A 44 15.81 7.56 -1.53
C LEU A 44 14.91 8.67 -2.11
N PHE A 45 13.63 8.37 -2.34
CA PHE A 45 12.63 9.27 -2.90
C PHE A 45 11.68 9.85 -1.83
N ASN A 46 12.15 9.87 -0.56
CA ASN A 46 11.46 10.44 0.61
C ASN A 46 10.09 9.82 0.95
N VAL A 47 9.89 8.53 0.63
CA VAL A 47 8.83 7.76 1.30
C VAL A 47 9.32 7.44 2.70
N ASP A 48 9.13 8.40 3.60
CA ASP A 48 9.70 8.37 4.96
C ASP A 48 9.01 7.31 5.84
N ARG A 49 7.75 6.97 5.54
CA ARG A 49 6.94 6.04 6.34
C ARG A 49 6.11 5.10 5.46
N MET A 50 5.90 3.88 5.96
CA MET A 50 5.05 2.88 5.30
C MET A 50 4.20 2.14 6.34
N LEU A 51 2.92 1.96 6.05
CA LEU A 51 2.03 1.08 6.80
C LEU A 51 1.90 -0.23 6.03
N ILE A 52 2.39 -1.31 6.62
CA ILE A 52 2.38 -2.64 6.01
C ILE A 52 1.01 -3.28 6.28
N THR A 53 0.34 -3.69 5.20
CA THR A 53 -1.02 -4.21 5.28
C THR A 53 -1.00 -5.70 5.56
N ALA A 54 -1.63 -6.12 6.65
CA ALA A 54 -1.90 -7.51 6.96
C ALA A 54 -3.31 -7.90 6.48
N SER A 55 -3.39 -9.01 5.74
CA SER A 55 -4.65 -9.58 5.23
C SER A 55 -5.05 -10.88 5.95
N THR A 56 -4.18 -11.39 6.83
CA THR A 56 -4.32 -12.66 7.56
C THR A 56 -3.82 -12.52 9.00
N ILE A 57 -4.22 -13.44 9.88
CA ILE A 57 -3.73 -13.49 11.27
C ILE A 57 -2.23 -13.73 11.29
N LYS A 58 -1.73 -14.61 10.41
CA LYS A 58 -0.31 -14.92 10.30
C LYS A 58 0.51 -13.70 9.86
N GLU A 59 0.09 -13.00 8.82
CA GLU A 59 0.80 -11.79 8.35
C GLU A 59 0.82 -10.70 9.42
N SER A 60 -0.29 -10.54 10.15
CA SER A 60 -0.40 -9.59 11.26
C SER A 60 0.71 -9.79 12.31
N ARG A 61 1.14 -11.04 12.52
CA ARG A 61 2.28 -11.40 13.38
C ARG A 61 3.62 -11.23 12.67
N ASP A 62 3.74 -11.76 11.45
CA ASP A 62 5.01 -11.80 10.71
C ASP A 62 5.61 -10.40 10.48
N HIS A 63 4.76 -9.37 10.35
CA HIS A 63 5.20 -7.99 10.14
C HIS A 63 5.97 -7.38 11.31
N PHE A 64 5.89 -7.95 12.52
CA PHE A 64 6.57 -7.40 13.70
C PHE A 64 8.10 -7.36 13.49
N LEU A 65 8.66 -8.39 12.86
CA LEU A 65 10.10 -8.44 12.56
C LEU A 65 10.53 -7.30 11.63
N LEU A 66 9.71 -6.99 10.62
CA LEU A 66 10.00 -5.94 9.66
C LEU A 66 9.80 -4.56 10.30
N CYS A 67 8.74 -4.37 11.08
CA CYS A 67 8.50 -3.14 11.84
C CYS A 67 9.60 -2.87 12.87
N GLU A 68 10.15 -3.91 13.49
CA GLU A 68 11.28 -3.79 14.42
C GLU A 68 12.57 -3.42 13.69
N LYS A 69 12.87 -4.05 12.54
CA LYS A 69 14.05 -3.71 11.71
C LYS A 69 14.02 -2.24 11.25
N TYR A 70 12.84 -1.72 10.91
CA TYR A 70 12.62 -0.35 10.44
C TYR A 70 11.84 0.50 11.44
N ARG A 71 12.17 0.39 12.73
CA ARG A 71 11.49 1.12 13.82
C ARG A 71 11.40 2.62 13.51
N ASN A 72 10.24 3.22 13.83
CA ASN A 72 9.87 4.60 13.53
C ASN A 72 9.71 4.95 12.05
N GLN A 73 9.94 4.04 11.12
CA GLN A 73 9.65 4.23 9.69
C GLN A 73 8.47 3.35 9.31
N PHE A 74 8.42 2.12 9.80
CA PHE A 74 7.37 1.16 9.48
C PHE A 74 6.44 0.95 10.66
N SER A 75 5.19 0.64 10.32
CA SER A 75 4.18 0.09 11.21
C SER A 75 3.35 -0.88 10.40
N SER A 76 2.52 -1.70 11.05
CA SER A 76 1.62 -2.62 10.37
C SER A 76 0.18 -2.41 10.82
N THR A 77 -0.71 -2.96 10.01
CA THR A 77 -2.06 -3.28 10.44
C THR A 77 -2.09 -4.69 11.05
N ALA A 78 -3.19 -5.05 11.70
CA ALA A 78 -3.48 -6.44 12.06
C ALA A 78 -4.97 -6.72 11.84
N GLY A 79 -5.34 -7.79 11.15
CA GLY A 79 -6.72 -8.06 10.74
C GLY A 79 -6.81 -9.17 9.70
N VAL A 80 -8.05 -9.52 9.33
CA VAL A 80 -8.37 -10.52 8.31
C VAL A 80 -9.19 -9.87 7.20
N HIS A 81 -8.60 -9.80 6.02
CA HIS A 81 -9.17 -9.22 4.81
C HIS A 81 -10.42 -10.01 4.37
N PRO A 82 -11.46 -9.38 3.77
CA PRO A 82 -12.66 -10.09 3.30
C PRO A 82 -12.36 -11.33 2.43
N CYS A 83 -11.45 -11.25 1.47
CA CYS A 83 -10.98 -12.41 0.68
C CYS A 83 -10.30 -13.54 1.48
N SER A 84 -9.79 -13.28 2.67
CA SER A 84 -9.06 -14.27 3.49
C SER A 84 -9.94 -14.94 4.53
N VAL A 85 -11.11 -14.37 4.85
CA VAL A 85 -11.97 -14.87 5.96
C VAL A 85 -12.35 -16.33 5.76
N ALA A 86 -12.66 -16.74 4.53
CA ALA A 86 -13.03 -18.12 4.21
C ALA A 86 -11.90 -19.11 4.57
N SER A 87 -10.68 -18.84 4.10
CA SER A 87 -9.51 -19.66 4.38
C SER A 87 -9.06 -19.68 5.83
N GLU A 88 -9.33 -18.60 6.57
CA GLU A 88 -8.89 -18.43 7.95
C GLU A 88 -9.82 -19.12 8.94
N VAL A 89 -11.15 -19.02 8.73
CA VAL A 89 -12.11 -19.35 9.79
C VAL A 89 -13.29 -20.22 9.36
N TYR A 90 -13.42 -20.60 8.08
CA TYR A 90 -14.50 -21.49 7.62
C TYR A 90 -14.00 -22.89 7.25
N VAL A 91 -14.87 -23.90 7.41
CA VAL A 91 -14.54 -25.29 7.09
C VAL A 91 -14.39 -25.44 5.58
N LYS A 92 -13.26 -26.01 5.16
CA LYS A 92 -12.96 -26.31 3.76
C LYS A 92 -13.64 -27.62 3.32
N ASP A 93 -14.36 -27.58 2.20
CA ASP A 93 -14.95 -28.74 1.53
C ASP A 93 -14.53 -28.77 0.06
N GLY A 94 -13.66 -29.73 -0.28
CA GLY A 94 -12.99 -29.78 -1.58
C GLY A 94 -12.16 -28.52 -1.84
N ASP A 95 -12.49 -27.82 -2.92
CA ASP A 95 -11.83 -26.57 -3.33
C ASP A 95 -12.54 -25.30 -2.81
N ASN A 96 -13.66 -25.44 -2.09
CA ASN A 96 -14.47 -24.34 -1.58
C ASN A 96 -14.51 -24.30 -0.05
N TYR A 97 -15.11 -23.25 0.50
CA TYR A 97 -15.38 -23.11 1.93
C TYR A 97 -16.88 -23.13 2.18
N THR A 98 -17.29 -23.85 3.21
CA THR A 98 -18.69 -23.92 3.64
C THR A 98 -19.08 -22.68 4.46
N GLU A 99 -20.36 -22.53 4.79
CA GLU A 99 -20.83 -21.51 5.75
C GLU A 99 -20.64 -21.95 7.21
N GLU A 100 -20.05 -23.12 7.46
CA GLU A 100 -19.73 -23.61 8.81
C GLU A 100 -18.37 -23.04 9.26
N LEU A 101 -18.37 -22.40 10.43
CA LEU A 101 -17.14 -21.94 11.08
C LEU A 101 -16.30 -23.13 11.54
N ARG A 102 -14.99 -22.99 11.48
CA ARG A 102 -14.07 -23.97 12.04
C ARG A 102 -14.23 -24.07 13.56
N PRO A 103 -14.00 -25.24 14.16
CA PRO A 103 -14.04 -25.39 15.62
C PRO A 103 -13.07 -24.48 16.39
N ASP A 104 -11.98 -24.06 15.75
CA ASP A 104 -10.93 -23.19 16.32
C ASP A 104 -11.13 -21.70 16.01
N VAL A 105 -12.30 -21.26 15.51
CA VAL A 105 -12.54 -19.86 15.16
C VAL A 105 -12.36 -18.89 16.33
N ASP A 106 -12.82 -19.26 17.53
CA ASP A 106 -12.72 -18.39 18.71
C ASP A 106 -11.25 -18.30 19.18
N GLU A 107 -10.48 -19.39 19.03
CA GLU A 107 -9.04 -19.41 19.30
C GLU A 107 -8.28 -18.52 18.31
N LYS A 108 -8.68 -18.54 17.02
CA LYS A 108 -8.14 -17.66 15.97
C LYS A 108 -8.42 -16.18 16.25
N LEU A 109 -9.65 -15.83 16.65
CA LEU A 109 -9.99 -14.46 17.02
C LEU A 109 -9.27 -14.01 18.30
N ALA A 110 -9.07 -14.91 19.26
CA ALA A 110 -8.24 -14.64 20.44
C ALA A 110 -6.77 -14.41 20.06
N GLU A 111 -6.21 -15.20 19.13
CA GLU A 111 -4.86 -14.99 18.59
C GLU A 111 -4.72 -13.60 17.96
N LEU A 112 -5.69 -13.19 17.13
CA LEU A 112 -5.71 -11.85 16.53
C LEU A 112 -5.79 -10.74 17.59
N ARG A 113 -6.62 -10.91 18.62
CA ARG A 113 -6.70 -9.97 19.74
C ARG A 113 -5.36 -9.86 20.48
N ASP A 114 -4.69 -10.97 20.73
CA ASP A 114 -3.41 -10.98 21.43
C ASP A 114 -2.31 -10.33 20.58
N ILE A 115 -2.33 -10.51 19.25
CA ILE A 115 -1.49 -9.76 18.29
C ILE A 115 -1.75 -8.26 18.40
N LEU A 116 -3.01 -7.82 18.43
CA LEU A 116 -3.37 -6.40 18.55
C LEU A 116 -2.83 -5.80 19.86
N ILE A 117 -2.99 -6.50 20.98
CA ILE A 117 -2.52 -6.05 22.30
C ILE A 117 -0.99 -5.92 22.31
N GLU A 118 -0.28 -6.93 21.82
CA GLU A 118 1.18 -6.91 21.76
C GLU A 118 1.69 -5.82 20.82
N GLY A 119 1.15 -5.78 19.60
CA GLY A 119 1.52 -4.82 18.56
C GLY A 119 1.25 -3.38 18.96
N TYR A 120 0.17 -3.10 19.68
CA TYR A 120 -0.11 -1.77 20.24
C TYR A 120 0.96 -1.39 21.29
N LYS A 121 1.31 -2.31 22.20
CA LYS A 121 2.32 -2.07 23.26
C LYS A 121 3.72 -1.85 22.70
N THR A 122 4.10 -2.57 21.65
CA THR A 122 5.39 -2.40 20.98
C THR A 122 5.42 -1.22 20.01
N GLY A 123 4.25 -0.66 19.66
CA GLY A 123 4.10 0.37 18.65
C GLY A 123 4.23 -0.15 17.22
N HIS A 124 4.23 -1.47 17.01
CA HIS A 124 4.29 -2.11 15.69
C HIS A 124 2.94 -2.03 14.98
N VAL A 125 1.82 -2.25 15.69
CA VAL A 125 0.48 -2.18 15.10
C VAL A 125 -0.13 -0.80 15.33
N LYS A 126 -0.48 -0.12 14.24
CA LYS A 126 -1.04 1.24 14.26
C LYS A 126 -2.47 1.34 13.73
N ALA A 127 -3.01 0.27 13.17
CA ALA A 127 -4.41 0.20 12.76
C ALA A 127 -4.96 -1.22 12.91
N PHE A 128 -6.26 -1.33 13.18
CA PHE A 128 -6.98 -2.60 13.09
C PHE A 128 -7.54 -2.74 11.67
N GLY A 129 -7.05 -3.75 10.95
CA GLY A 129 -7.28 -3.91 9.52
C GLY A 129 -6.19 -4.80 8.87
N GLU A 130 -6.33 -5.19 7.63
CA GLU A 130 -7.41 -4.82 6.72
C GLU A 130 -8.68 -5.62 7.00
N ILE A 131 -9.79 -4.93 7.27
CA ILE A 131 -11.10 -5.55 7.51
C ILE A 131 -12.18 -4.83 6.72
N GLY A 132 -13.24 -5.53 6.34
CA GLY A 132 -14.35 -4.92 5.62
C GLY A 132 -15.03 -5.87 4.65
N LEU A 133 -15.48 -5.35 3.51
CA LEU A 133 -16.31 -6.08 2.53
C LEU A 133 -15.83 -5.85 1.10
N ASP A 134 -15.72 -6.93 0.33
CA ASP A 134 -15.36 -6.92 -1.11
C ASP A 134 -16.34 -7.79 -1.91
N TYR A 135 -17.34 -7.14 -2.54
CA TYR A 135 -18.35 -7.82 -3.34
C TYR A 135 -17.90 -8.11 -4.79
N ASP A 136 -16.72 -7.61 -5.21
CA ASP A 136 -16.11 -8.01 -6.49
C ASP A 136 -15.29 -9.30 -6.37
N ARG A 137 -15.14 -9.83 -5.15
CA ARG A 137 -14.30 -10.98 -4.82
C ARG A 137 -15.04 -12.12 -4.11
N LEU A 138 -16.34 -12.27 -4.40
CA LEU A 138 -17.19 -13.30 -3.81
C LEU A 138 -16.77 -14.76 -4.12
N HIS A 139 -15.81 -14.96 -5.03
CA HIS A 139 -15.22 -16.26 -5.30
C HIS A 139 -14.17 -16.69 -4.27
N TYR A 140 -13.65 -15.77 -3.46
CA TYR A 140 -12.76 -16.09 -2.34
C TYR A 140 -13.53 -16.34 -1.04
N SER A 141 -14.57 -15.56 -0.78
CA SER A 141 -15.44 -15.68 0.38
C SER A 141 -16.83 -15.20 0.05
N THR A 142 -17.86 -15.87 0.55
CA THR A 142 -19.25 -15.50 0.25
C THR A 142 -19.62 -14.20 0.95
N LYS A 143 -20.67 -13.53 0.47
CA LYS A 143 -21.21 -12.32 1.11
C LYS A 143 -21.57 -12.59 2.57
N HIS A 144 -22.10 -13.77 2.90
CA HIS A 144 -22.43 -14.14 4.27
C HIS A 144 -21.18 -14.19 5.15
N GLN A 145 -20.15 -14.91 4.70
CA GLN A 145 -18.87 -15.04 5.40
C GLN A 145 -18.22 -13.67 5.67
N GLN A 146 -18.20 -12.79 4.67
CA GLN A 146 -17.63 -11.44 4.81
C GLN A 146 -18.41 -10.60 5.85
N LEU A 147 -19.74 -10.59 5.78
CA LEU A 147 -20.58 -9.84 6.72
C LEU A 147 -20.42 -10.34 8.16
N GLU A 148 -20.43 -11.66 8.35
CA GLU A 148 -20.25 -12.27 9.66
C GLU A 148 -18.88 -11.92 10.25
N MET A 149 -17.81 -12.10 9.46
CA MET A 149 -16.46 -11.86 9.95
C MET A 149 -16.08 -10.40 10.10
N PHE A 150 -16.62 -9.50 9.27
CA PHE A 150 -16.45 -8.07 9.49
C PHE A 150 -17.04 -7.66 10.85
N LYS A 151 -18.25 -8.15 11.16
CA LYS A 151 -18.90 -7.90 12.45
C LYS A 151 -18.15 -8.54 13.63
N ARG A 152 -17.67 -9.79 13.50
CA ARG A 152 -16.90 -10.48 14.54
C ARG A 152 -15.58 -9.77 14.84
N GLN A 153 -14.85 -9.33 13.81
CA GLN A 153 -13.64 -8.55 13.97
C GLN A 153 -13.92 -7.22 14.69
N LEU A 154 -14.96 -6.48 14.30
CA LEU A 154 -15.35 -5.25 15.01
C LEU A 154 -15.72 -5.49 16.48
N ASN A 155 -16.30 -6.65 16.82
CA ASN A 155 -16.55 -7.02 18.21
C ASN A 155 -15.26 -7.20 19.02
N THR A 156 -14.15 -7.64 18.41
CA THR A 156 -12.84 -7.73 19.09
C THR A 156 -12.39 -6.40 19.65
N LEU A 157 -12.74 -5.27 19.02
CA LEU A 157 -12.42 -3.93 19.54
C LEU A 157 -13.08 -3.63 20.89
N ARG A 158 -14.24 -4.24 21.17
CA ARG A 158 -14.94 -4.08 22.46
C ARG A 158 -14.17 -4.70 23.63
N GLU A 159 -13.26 -5.63 23.34
CA GLU A 159 -12.44 -6.32 24.32
C GLU A 159 -11.10 -5.59 24.59
N LEU A 160 -10.76 -4.57 23.82
CA LEU A 160 -9.52 -3.81 23.95
C LEU A 160 -9.70 -2.62 24.90
N ASP A 161 -8.70 -2.35 25.74
CA ASP A 161 -8.65 -1.19 26.64
C ASP A 161 -8.00 0.05 26.00
N PHE A 162 -7.64 -0.05 24.72
CA PHE A 162 -7.12 1.03 23.89
C PHE A 162 -7.94 1.18 22.61
N SER A 163 -7.71 2.26 21.88
CA SER A 163 -8.36 2.48 20.57
C SER A 163 -7.31 2.46 19.47
N LEU A 164 -7.60 1.70 18.42
CA LEU A 164 -6.86 1.76 17.16
C LEU A 164 -7.77 2.37 16.08
N PRO A 165 -7.23 3.21 15.18
CA PRO A 165 -7.96 3.56 13.97
C PRO A 165 -8.18 2.32 13.11
N LEU A 166 -9.25 2.31 12.32
CA LEU A 166 -9.51 1.22 11.39
C LEU A 166 -8.84 1.44 10.03
N PHE A 167 -8.35 0.37 9.44
CA PHE A 167 -7.91 0.30 8.05
C PHE A 167 -8.92 -0.57 7.28
N LEU A 168 -9.81 0.08 6.54
CA LEU A 168 -11.10 -0.48 6.11
C LEU A 168 -11.17 -0.74 4.61
N HIS A 169 -11.44 -1.99 4.23
CA HIS A 169 -11.70 -2.36 2.84
C HIS A 169 -13.18 -2.20 2.51
N MET A 170 -13.50 -1.50 1.42
CA MET A 170 -14.85 -1.42 0.90
C MET A 170 -14.85 -1.42 -0.62
N ARG A 171 -15.51 -2.42 -1.21
CA ARG A 171 -15.69 -2.52 -2.66
C ARG A 171 -17.07 -3.05 -3.02
N ALA A 172 -17.83 -2.24 -3.77
CA ALA A 172 -19.20 -2.53 -4.19
C ALA A 172 -20.14 -2.95 -3.05
N ALA A 173 -19.88 -2.49 -1.83
CA ALA A 173 -20.50 -2.99 -0.59
C ALA A 173 -20.90 -1.88 0.40
N CYS A 174 -20.99 -0.62 -0.05
CA CYS A 174 -21.12 0.55 0.82
C CYS A 174 -22.33 0.48 1.79
N GLU A 175 -23.51 0.05 1.32
CA GLU A 175 -24.72 -0.02 2.16
C GLU A 175 -24.54 -0.97 3.35
N ASP A 176 -24.12 -2.21 3.09
CA ASP A 176 -23.92 -3.21 4.14
C ASP A 176 -22.72 -2.85 5.03
N PHE A 177 -21.67 -2.26 4.46
CA PHE A 177 -20.52 -1.75 5.19
C PHE A 177 -20.95 -0.72 6.24
N ILE A 178 -21.70 0.31 5.82
CA ILE A 178 -22.21 1.36 6.71
C ILE A 178 -23.14 0.77 7.76
N LYS A 179 -24.04 -0.14 7.35
CA LYS A 179 -24.99 -0.82 8.25
C LYS A 179 -24.27 -1.59 9.37
N ILE A 180 -23.13 -2.21 9.07
CA ILE A 180 -22.34 -2.95 10.06
C ILE A 180 -21.55 -2.00 10.96
N ILE A 181 -20.85 -1.02 10.40
CA ILE A 181 -19.88 -0.21 11.15
C ILE A 181 -20.56 0.87 12.02
N LYS A 182 -21.66 1.44 11.55
CA LYS A 182 -22.32 2.59 12.20
C LYS A 182 -22.70 2.33 13.67
N PRO A 183 -23.28 1.18 14.06
CA PRO A 183 -23.53 0.89 15.48
C PRO A 183 -22.27 0.94 16.35
N PHE A 184 -21.12 0.50 15.84
CA PHE A 184 -19.86 0.56 16.60
C PHE A 184 -19.30 1.99 16.70
N MET A 185 -19.63 2.86 15.74
CA MET A 185 -19.32 4.29 15.81
C MET A 185 -20.23 5.00 16.81
N ASP A 186 -21.53 4.72 16.77
CA ASP A 186 -22.53 5.28 17.69
C ASP A 186 -22.23 4.87 19.15
N ASP A 187 -21.75 3.64 19.37
CA ASP A 187 -21.28 3.14 20.67
C ASP A 187 -19.92 3.74 21.11
N GLY A 188 -19.25 4.51 20.25
CA GLY A 188 -17.93 5.11 20.53
C GLY A 188 -16.75 4.14 20.48
N ILE A 189 -16.96 2.89 20.03
CA ILE A 189 -15.92 1.86 19.87
C ILE A 189 -15.01 2.22 18.69
N VAL A 190 -15.60 2.63 17.56
CA VAL A 190 -14.87 3.09 16.37
C VAL A 190 -14.79 4.61 16.38
N LYS A 191 -13.58 5.14 16.56
CA LYS A 191 -13.34 6.59 16.68
C LYS A 191 -12.87 7.23 15.38
N SER A 192 -12.11 6.50 14.59
CA SER A 192 -11.55 6.98 13.33
C SER A 192 -11.12 5.80 12.47
N GLY A 193 -10.92 6.07 11.19
CA GLY A 193 -10.36 5.10 10.26
C GLY A 193 -10.19 5.71 8.88
N VAL A 194 -9.59 4.92 8.00
CA VAL A 194 -9.47 5.20 6.58
C VAL A 194 -10.17 4.09 5.81
N VAL A 195 -10.99 4.47 4.83
CA VAL A 195 -11.40 3.54 3.77
C VAL A 195 -10.32 3.60 2.71
N HIS A 196 -9.47 2.57 2.69
CA HIS A 196 -8.30 2.53 1.83
C HIS A 196 -8.69 2.07 0.41
N SER A 197 -7.80 2.32 -0.56
CA SER A 197 -7.96 1.88 -1.96
C SER A 197 -9.33 2.23 -2.55
N PHE A 198 -9.83 3.44 -2.26
CA PHE A 198 -11.22 3.80 -2.57
C PHE A 198 -11.44 3.91 -4.09
N THR A 199 -12.37 3.13 -4.62
CA THR A 199 -12.75 3.13 -6.05
C THR A 199 -14.26 3.33 -6.25
N GLY A 200 -14.96 3.79 -5.22
CA GLY A 200 -16.41 3.92 -5.19
C GLY A 200 -16.95 5.13 -5.94
N THR A 201 -18.27 5.32 -5.87
CA THR A 201 -18.97 6.46 -6.47
C THR A 201 -18.89 7.71 -5.59
N GLU A 202 -19.36 8.84 -6.12
CA GLU A 202 -19.48 10.08 -5.34
C GLU A 202 -20.48 9.95 -4.18
N GLU A 203 -21.58 9.23 -4.36
CA GLU A 203 -22.56 8.98 -3.29
C GLU A 203 -21.94 8.17 -2.15
N GLU A 204 -21.15 7.15 -2.50
CA GLU A 204 -20.40 6.36 -1.51
C GLU A 204 -19.35 7.21 -0.80
N LEU A 205 -18.60 8.05 -1.54
CA LEU A 205 -17.63 8.99 -0.97
C LEU A 205 -18.29 9.91 0.06
N ASN A 206 -19.41 10.56 -0.30
CA ASN A 206 -20.13 11.48 0.58
C ASN A 206 -20.61 10.76 1.85
N SER A 207 -21.15 9.55 1.70
CA SER A 207 -21.60 8.73 2.84
C SER A 207 -20.45 8.41 3.81
N LEU A 208 -19.26 8.10 3.29
CA LEU A 208 -18.07 7.82 4.11
C LEU A 208 -17.52 9.08 4.79
N LEU A 209 -17.53 10.23 4.09
CA LEU A 209 -17.10 11.51 4.65
C LEU A 209 -18.04 12.01 5.75
N GLU A 210 -19.36 11.79 5.61
CA GLU A 210 -20.36 12.12 6.65
C GLU A 210 -20.12 11.32 7.94
N LEU A 211 -19.66 10.08 7.83
CA LEU A 211 -19.23 9.26 8.97
C LEU A 211 -17.88 9.72 9.54
N GLY A 212 -17.16 10.62 8.86
CA GLY A 212 -15.90 11.18 9.32
C GLY A 212 -14.67 10.35 8.98
N PHE A 213 -14.78 9.38 8.07
CA PHE A 213 -13.64 8.58 7.61
C PHE A 213 -12.69 9.41 6.73
N TYR A 214 -11.42 9.01 6.76
CA TYR A 214 -10.44 9.40 5.75
C TYR A 214 -10.58 8.49 4.53
N ILE A 215 -10.10 8.97 3.38
CA ILE A 215 -10.16 8.25 2.10
C ILE A 215 -8.74 8.02 1.61
N GLY A 216 -8.37 6.75 1.45
CA GLY A 216 -7.11 6.32 0.85
C GLY A 216 -7.22 6.22 -0.67
N VAL A 217 -6.26 6.80 -1.38
CA VAL A 217 -6.23 6.83 -2.84
C VAL A 217 -4.92 6.22 -3.35
N ASN A 218 -5.02 5.35 -4.35
CA ASN A 218 -3.89 4.79 -5.10
C ASN A 218 -4.13 4.80 -6.61
N GLY A 219 -3.30 4.13 -7.40
CA GLY A 219 -3.47 4.10 -8.86
C GLY A 219 -4.73 3.37 -9.36
N CYS A 220 -5.35 2.49 -8.56
CA CYS A 220 -6.65 1.90 -8.88
C CYS A 220 -7.78 2.93 -8.72
N SER A 221 -7.69 3.80 -7.71
CA SER A 221 -8.57 4.96 -7.48
C SER A 221 -8.46 6.06 -8.54
N LEU A 222 -7.56 5.90 -9.51
CA LEU A 222 -7.21 6.92 -10.52
C LEU A 222 -7.25 6.33 -11.95
N LYS A 223 -7.97 5.23 -12.14
CA LYS A 223 -7.95 4.44 -13.38
C LYS A 223 -8.80 5.04 -14.49
N THR A 224 -10.04 5.43 -14.20
CA THR A 224 -11.01 5.96 -15.18
C THR A 224 -11.24 7.46 -14.99
N GLU A 225 -11.80 8.14 -15.99
CA GLU A 225 -12.17 9.57 -15.85
C GLU A 225 -13.20 9.78 -14.73
N GLU A 226 -14.12 8.82 -14.52
CA GLU A 226 -15.06 8.84 -13.39
C GLU A 226 -14.32 8.77 -12.05
N ASN A 227 -13.32 7.89 -11.93
CA ASN A 227 -12.51 7.82 -10.72
C ASN A 227 -11.76 9.15 -10.46
N LEU A 228 -11.25 9.82 -11.50
CA LEU A 228 -10.60 11.13 -11.34
C LEU A 228 -11.58 12.20 -10.86
N ILE A 229 -12.82 12.20 -11.34
CA ILE A 229 -13.86 13.13 -10.88
C ILE A 229 -14.12 12.90 -9.39
N VAL A 230 -14.31 11.66 -8.96
CA VAL A 230 -14.57 11.34 -7.55
C VAL A 230 -13.35 11.69 -6.68
N ALA A 231 -12.14 11.34 -7.12
CA ALA A 231 -10.90 11.67 -6.41
C ALA A 231 -10.71 13.19 -6.24
N SER A 232 -11.10 14.00 -7.23
CA SER A 232 -11.01 15.47 -7.15
C SER A 232 -11.93 16.10 -6.08
N LYS A 233 -12.96 15.36 -5.65
CA LYS A 233 -13.95 15.81 -4.65
C LYS A 233 -13.55 15.47 -3.21
N ILE A 234 -12.52 14.66 -3.00
CA ILE A 234 -12.05 14.29 -1.65
C ILE A 234 -11.44 15.53 -0.99
N PRO A 235 -11.92 16.00 0.18
CA PRO A 235 -11.28 17.10 0.88
C PRO A 235 -9.82 16.77 1.24
N VAL A 236 -8.88 17.68 0.96
CA VAL A 236 -7.44 17.44 1.19
C VAL A 236 -7.13 17.08 2.65
N ASN A 237 -7.89 17.60 3.62
CA ASN A 237 -7.77 17.28 5.05
C ASN A 237 -8.39 15.92 5.46
N ARG A 238 -8.98 15.19 4.50
CA ARG A 238 -9.51 13.82 4.62
C ARG A 238 -8.83 12.83 3.67
N LEU A 239 -7.85 13.30 2.90
CA LEU A 239 -7.14 12.52 1.89
C LEU A 239 -5.89 11.86 2.48
N MET A 240 -5.69 10.58 2.18
CA MET A 240 -4.45 9.84 2.36
C MET A 240 -4.06 9.18 1.04
N ILE A 241 -2.77 8.89 0.86
CA ILE A 241 -2.25 8.27 -0.36
C ILE A 241 -1.57 6.95 -0.05
N GLU A 242 -1.66 6.02 -0.99
CA GLU A 242 -1.04 4.70 -0.90
C GLU A 242 -0.67 4.18 -2.28
N THR A 243 0.17 3.15 -2.33
CA THR A 243 0.45 2.44 -3.58
C THR A 243 -0.36 1.16 -3.74
N ASP A 244 -0.75 0.54 -2.62
CA ASP A 244 -1.24 -0.85 -2.59
C ASP A 244 -0.22 -1.81 -3.26
N ALA A 245 1.07 -1.45 -3.21
CA ALA A 245 2.13 -2.21 -3.88
C ALA A 245 2.13 -3.67 -3.38
N PRO A 246 2.24 -4.67 -4.27
CA PRO A 246 2.70 -4.57 -5.66
C PRO A 246 1.62 -4.26 -6.71
N TRP A 247 0.40 -3.94 -6.29
CA TRP A 247 -0.76 -3.69 -7.15
C TRP A 247 -0.89 -2.21 -7.52
N CYS A 248 -1.94 -1.88 -8.27
CA CYS A 248 -2.37 -0.49 -8.52
C CYS A 248 -1.32 0.46 -9.13
N GLU A 249 -0.39 -0.06 -9.94
CA GLU A 249 0.48 0.76 -10.79
C GLU A 249 -0.36 1.71 -11.68
N ILE A 250 0.01 2.99 -11.75
CA ILE A 250 -0.54 3.93 -12.73
C ILE A 250 0.03 3.59 -14.11
N ARG A 251 -0.81 3.04 -14.99
CA ARG A 251 -0.41 2.55 -16.31
C ARG A 251 -0.79 3.53 -17.41
N LYS A 252 -0.11 3.45 -18.56
CA LYS A 252 -0.40 4.26 -19.78
C LYS A 252 -1.87 4.27 -20.21
N SER A 253 -2.60 3.19 -19.93
CA SER A 253 -4.01 3.06 -20.25
C SER A 253 -4.95 3.74 -19.24
N HIS A 254 -4.44 4.22 -18.11
CA HIS A 254 -5.24 4.88 -17.07
C HIS A 254 -5.43 6.36 -17.41
N ALA A 255 -6.57 6.91 -17.05
CA ALA A 255 -6.88 8.33 -17.23
C ALA A 255 -5.87 9.25 -16.51
N SER A 256 -5.33 8.80 -15.38
CA SER A 256 -4.32 9.53 -14.60
C SER A 256 -2.93 9.61 -15.23
N TYR A 257 -2.58 8.72 -16.16
CA TYR A 257 -1.21 8.67 -16.69
C TYR A 257 -0.80 9.96 -17.40
N LYS A 258 -1.75 10.66 -18.05
CA LYS A 258 -1.49 11.96 -18.69
C LYS A 258 -1.13 13.08 -17.69
N LEU A 259 -1.34 12.83 -16.39
CA LEU A 259 -1.13 13.79 -15.31
C LEU A 259 0.19 13.55 -14.57
N ILE A 260 0.97 12.51 -14.88
CA ILE A 260 2.29 12.31 -14.27
C ILE A 260 3.38 12.98 -15.12
N SER A 261 4.43 13.51 -14.48
CA SER A 261 5.57 14.11 -15.17
C SER A 261 6.84 13.28 -14.97
N PRO A 262 7.73 13.20 -15.98
CA PRO A 262 9.01 12.53 -15.82
C PRO A 262 9.86 13.19 -14.73
N TYR A 263 10.62 12.38 -13.98
CA TYR A 263 11.68 12.85 -13.10
C TYR A 263 12.79 13.59 -13.90
N PRO A 264 13.37 14.69 -13.39
CA PRO A 264 13.09 15.33 -12.10
C PRO A 264 11.84 16.22 -12.11
N ASN A 265 11.14 16.26 -10.98
CA ASN A 265 9.94 17.08 -10.75
C ASN A 265 9.79 17.42 -9.25
N MET A 266 8.79 18.24 -8.89
CA MET A 266 8.58 18.68 -7.48
C MET A 266 8.10 17.58 -6.53
N PHE A 267 7.63 16.44 -7.06
CA PHE A 267 7.10 15.33 -6.27
C PHE A 267 8.19 14.35 -5.85
N TYR A 268 9.43 14.51 -6.32
CA TYR A 268 10.55 13.68 -5.93
C TYR A 268 11.78 14.54 -5.63
N PRO A 269 12.63 14.15 -4.65
CA PRO A 269 13.86 14.88 -4.40
C PRO A 269 14.79 14.78 -5.61
N GLU A 270 15.47 15.88 -5.94
CA GLU A 270 16.56 15.84 -6.91
C GLU A 270 17.76 15.09 -6.29
N ILE A 271 18.14 13.99 -6.93
CA ILE A 271 19.27 13.15 -6.58
C ILE A 271 20.38 13.39 -7.60
N GLU A 272 21.57 13.74 -7.14
CA GLU A 272 22.75 13.88 -7.99
C GLU A 272 23.04 12.56 -8.72
N THR A 273 22.99 12.58 -10.04
CA THR A 273 23.38 11.45 -10.90
C THR A 273 24.89 11.42 -11.10
N VAL A 274 25.52 10.27 -10.84
CA VAL A 274 26.85 9.98 -11.39
C VAL A 274 26.66 9.51 -12.83
N THR A 275 26.86 10.40 -13.80
CA THR A 275 26.73 10.06 -15.23
C THR A 275 27.93 9.24 -15.66
N LEU A 276 27.77 7.91 -15.69
CA LEU A 276 28.73 7.03 -16.33
C LEU A 276 28.52 7.12 -17.85
N ASN A 277 29.55 7.56 -18.59
CA ASN A 277 29.52 7.60 -20.05
C ASN A 277 29.27 6.18 -20.60
N GLU A 278 28.24 6.03 -21.43
CA GLU A 278 27.78 4.76 -21.97
C GLU A 278 27.65 4.80 -23.50
N VAL A 279 28.14 3.74 -24.16
CA VAL A 279 27.90 3.47 -25.57
C VAL A 279 26.76 2.44 -25.65
N LYS A 280 25.54 2.93 -25.92
CA LYS A 280 24.27 2.19 -26.09
C LYS A 280 23.80 1.35 -24.88
N PRO A 281 22.76 1.78 -24.15
CA PRO A 281 22.32 1.06 -22.96
C PRO A 281 21.55 -0.23 -23.31
N GLN A 282 21.93 -1.35 -22.69
CA GLN A 282 21.27 -2.66 -22.84
C GLN A 282 19.89 -2.70 -22.14
N PHE A 283 19.73 -1.90 -21.08
CA PHE A 283 18.51 -1.74 -20.31
C PHE A 283 18.01 -0.31 -20.39
N LYS A 284 16.70 -0.11 -20.23
CA LYS A 284 16.07 1.22 -20.25
C LYS A 284 15.63 1.60 -18.86
N LEU A 285 15.73 2.88 -18.55
CA LEU A 285 15.08 3.46 -17.38
C LEU A 285 13.56 3.35 -17.52
N ASP A 286 12.89 3.40 -16.39
CA ASP A 286 11.47 3.74 -16.33
C ASP A 286 11.25 5.11 -16.98
N GLU A 287 10.03 5.33 -17.48
CA GLU A 287 9.69 6.56 -18.20
C GLU A 287 9.60 7.76 -17.26
N ASN A 288 9.19 7.53 -16.00
CA ASN A 288 8.93 8.59 -15.03
C ASN A 288 9.87 8.55 -13.83
N LEU A 289 10.57 7.43 -13.59
CA LEU A 289 11.54 7.28 -12.52
C LEU A 289 12.95 6.94 -13.04
N PRO A 290 14.02 7.37 -12.36
CA PRO A 290 15.39 7.15 -12.83
C PRO A 290 15.93 5.76 -12.44
N PHE A 291 15.09 4.72 -12.43
CA PHE A 291 15.48 3.33 -12.16
C PHE A 291 15.34 2.48 -13.44
N PRO A 292 16.16 1.45 -13.65
CA PRO A 292 15.94 0.50 -14.72
C PRO A 292 14.60 -0.23 -14.50
N SER A 293 13.76 -0.31 -15.52
CA SER A 293 12.50 -1.06 -15.47
C SER A 293 12.61 -2.30 -16.35
N ILE A 294 12.75 -3.47 -15.71
CA ILE A 294 13.07 -4.72 -16.40
C ILE A 294 11.97 -5.77 -16.24
N LYS A 295 11.92 -6.72 -17.17
CA LYS A 295 11.10 -7.92 -16.95
C LYS A 295 11.76 -8.78 -15.85
N LYS A 296 10.96 -9.44 -15.02
CA LYS A 296 11.45 -10.36 -13.97
C LYS A 296 12.44 -11.41 -14.51
N GLU A 297 12.24 -11.90 -15.73
CA GLU A 297 13.12 -12.88 -16.37
C GLU A 297 14.51 -12.32 -16.74
N HIS A 298 14.68 -11.00 -16.72
CA HIS A 298 15.93 -10.32 -17.05
C HIS A 298 16.72 -9.86 -15.82
N TYR A 299 16.27 -10.19 -14.60
CA TYR A 299 16.94 -9.76 -13.37
C TYR A 299 18.41 -10.22 -13.29
N GLU A 300 18.65 -11.50 -13.56
CA GLU A 300 20.00 -12.07 -13.57
C GLU A 300 20.87 -11.43 -14.66
N LYS A 301 20.29 -11.20 -15.85
CA LYS A 301 20.99 -10.54 -16.95
C LYS A 301 21.39 -9.10 -16.62
N HIS A 302 20.54 -8.37 -15.89
CA HIS A 302 20.86 -7.03 -15.40
C HIS A 302 22.00 -7.07 -14.39
N SER A 303 21.93 -7.97 -13.41
CA SER A 303 22.98 -8.15 -12.40
C SER A 303 24.34 -8.48 -13.02
N GLN A 304 24.37 -9.36 -14.03
CA GLN A 304 25.59 -9.68 -14.78
C GLN A 304 26.13 -8.49 -15.58
N CYS A 305 25.25 -7.66 -16.15
CA CYS A 305 25.65 -6.44 -16.86
C CYS A 305 26.31 -5.42 -15.92
N VAL A 306 25.75 -5.23 -14.71
CA VAL A 306 26.35 -4.38 -13.67
C VAL A 306 27.73 -4.90 -13.28
N GLN A 307 27.85 -6.21 -13.03
CA GLN A 307 29.12 -6.84 -12.66
C GLN A 307 30.18 -6.70 -13.75
N GLN A 308 29.82 -6.93 -15.02
CA GLN A 308 30.73 -6.73 -16.16
C GLN A 308 31.18 -5.26 -16.29
N LYS A 309 30.34 -4.29 -15.95
CA LYS A 309 30.73 -2.87 -15.94
C LYS A 309 31.81 -2.61 -14.90
N VAL A 310 31.67 -3.16 -13.70
CA VAL A 310 32.68 -3.09 -12.63
C VAL A 310 34.00 -3.69 -13.12
N GLU A 311 33.97 -4.89 -13.71
CA GLU A 311 35.16 -5.58 -14.21
C GLU A 311 35.87 -4.82 -15.34
N ASN A 312 35.10 -4.23 -16.27
CA ASN A 312 35.65 -3.49 -17.40
C ASN A 312 36.23 -2.12 -17.02
N THR A 313 35.70 -1.48 -15.99
CA THR A 313 36.11 -0.13 -15.57
C THR A 313 37.09 -0.15 -14.39
N GLY A 314 37.10 -1.23 -13.61
CA GLY A 314 37.78 -1.29 -12.31
C GLY A 314 37.10 -0.44 -11.23
N ASP A 315 35.91 0.12 -11.50
CA ASP A 315 35.21 1.03 -10.60
C ASP A 315 34.13 0.28 -9.81
N ALA A 316 34.41 0.00 -8.54
CA ALA A 316 33.47 -0.66 -7.64
C ALA A 316 32.28 0.23 -7.25
N SER A 317 32.37 1.56 -7.41
CA SER A 317 31.28 2.50 -7.07
C SER A 317 30.04 2.28 -7.94
N VAL A 318 30.18 1.60 -9.08
CA VAL A 318 29.05 1.17 -9.92
C VAL A 318 28.05 0.32 -9.13
N LEU A 319 28.51 -0.52 -8.18
CA LEU A 319 27.64 -1.32 -7.31
C LEU A 319 26.83 -0.49 -6.31
N GLU A 320 27.29 0.73 -6.02
CA GLU A 320 26.65 1.68 -5.10
C GLU A 320 25.74 2.67 -5.84
N THR A 321 25.58 2.52 -7.16
CA THR A 321 24.73 3.37 -8.00
C THR A 321 23.29 3.37 -7.49
N ARG A 322 22.81 4.52 -7.00
CA ARG A 322 21.46 4.67 -6.42
C ARG A 322 20.37 4.92 -7.46
N ILE A 323 20.71 5.58 -8.57
CA ILE A 323 19.84 5.84 -9.71
C ILE A 323 20.61 5.67 -11.02
N GLY A 324 19.91 5.45 -12.12
CA GLY A 324 20.49 5.20 -13.44
C GLY A 324 20.50 3.71 -13.80
N ILE A 325 20.96 3.40 -15.01
CA ILE A 325 20.80 2.07 -15.63
C ILE A 325 21.48 0.90 -14.87
N PHE A 326 22.42 1.22 -13.99
CA PHE A 326 23.16 0.25 -13.17
C PHE A 326 22.62 0.12 -11.74
N SER A 327 21.68 0.98 -11.32
CA SER A 327 21.05 0.83 -10.01
C SER A 327 20.23 -0.45 -9.95
N LYS A 328 19.86 -0.85 -8.72
CA LYS A 328 18.93 -1.97 -8.52
C LYS A 328 17.63 -1.72 -9.30
N PRO A 329 17.17 -2.67 -10.12
CA PRO A 329 16.08 -2.44 -11.06
C PRO A 329 14.73 -2.55 -10.37
N MET A 330 13.74 -1.84 -10.92
CA MET A 330 12.32 -2.12 -10.69
C MET A 330 11.87 -3.27 -11.61
N ILE A 331 10.85 -4.01 -11.18
CA ILE A 331 10.25 -5.08 -11.98
C ILE A 331 8.98 -4.56 -12.69
N LYS A 332 8.93 -4.73 -14.01
CA LYS A 332 7.77 -4.35 -14.82
C LYS A 332 6.48 -4.99 -14.31
N SER A 333 5.44 -4.17 -14.19
CA SER A 333 4.12 -4.57 -13.68
C SER A 333 4.08 -5.02 -12.22
N ARG A 334 5.13 -4.72 -11.44
CA ARG A 334 5.13 -4.79 -9.98
C ARG A 334 5.26 -3.36 -9.46
N ASN A 335 4.18 -2.82 -8.91
CA ASN A 335 4.20 -1.49 -8.32
C ASN A 335 5.12 -1.48 -7.07
N GLU A 336 5.63 -0.31 -6.70
CA GLU A 336 6.50 -0.15 -5.53
C GLU A 336 6.17 1.13 -4.75
N PRO A 337 6.45 1.19 -3.44
CA PRO A 337 6.15 2.37 -2.61
C PRO A 337 6.75 3.68 -3.15
N VAL A 338 7.88 3.62 -3.86
CA VAL A 338 8.49 4.78 -4.52
C VAL A 338 7.54 5.48 -5.51
N GLN A 339 6.55 4.77 -6.05
CA GLN A 339 5.58 5.33 -7.01
C GLN A 339 4.45 6.14 -6.33
N VAL A 340 4.41 6.23 -4.99
CA VAL A 340 3.39 7.02 -4.27
C VAL A 340 3.44 8.51 -4.63
N GLY A 341 4.61 9.03 -5.04
CA GLY A 341 4.75 10.41 -5.51
C GLY A 341 3.94 10.68 -6.79
N HIS A 342 3.72 9.67 -7.64
CA HIS A 342 2.82 9.81 -8.80
C HIS A 342 1.36 9.96 -8.37
N VAL A 343 0.94 9.27 -7.32
CA VAL A 343 -0.41 9.40 -6.77
C VAL A 343 -0.61 10.82 -6.21
N ALA A 344 0.38 11.32 -5.46
CA ALA A 344 0.39 12.69 -4.97
C ALA A 344 0.33 13.72 -6.11
N GLU A 345 1.11 13.53 -7.18
CA GLU A 345 1.11 14.41 -8.35
C GLU A 345 -0.26 14.49 -9.03
N VAL A 346 -0.87 13.33 -9.27
CA VAL A 346 -2.19 13.25 -9.89
C VAL A 346 -3.22 14.00 -9.05
N LEU A 347 -3.29 13.71 -7.75
CA LEU A 347 -4.25 14.33 -6.85
C LEU A 347 -4.04 15.84 -6.73
N CYS A 348 -2.78 16.29 -6.60
CA CYS A 348 -2.43 17.70 -6.57
C CYS A 348 -2.98 18.43 -7.81
N LYS A 349 -2.79 17.85 -9.01
CA LYS A 349 -3.32 18.41 -10.27
C LYS A 349 -4.85 18.38 -10.33
N LEU A 350 -5.49 17.32 -9.83
CA LEU A 350 -6.95 17.23 -9.76
C LEU A 350 -7.56 18.31 -8.84
N HIS A 351 -6.83 18.73 -7.81
CA HIS A 351 -7.20 19.86 -6.96
C HIS A 351 -6.88 21.24 -7.55
N GLY A 352 -6.39 21.31 -8.80
CA GLY A 352 -6.04 22.57 -9.47
C GLY A 352 -4.79 23.24 -8.91
N ILE A 353 -3.98 22.52 -8.12
CA ILE A 353 -2.79 23.06 -7.47
C ILE A 353 -1.60 22.89 -8.41
N THR A 354 -0.97 24.00 -8.79
CA THR A 354 0.09 24.02 -9.82
C THR A 354 1.30 24.86 -9.43
N ASP A 355 1.16 25.81 -8.50
CA ASP A 355 2.28 26.60 -8.00
C ASP A 355 3.07 25.83 -6.93
N SER A 356 4.36 26.14 -6.79
CA SER A 356 5.26 25.43 -5.89
C SER A 356 4.76 25.44 -4.45
N HIS A 357 4.33 26.59 -3.92
CA HIS A 357 3.88 26.70 -2.53
C HIS A 357 2.60 25.88 -2.26
N GLY A 358 1.67 25.88 -3.21
CA GLY A 358 0.50 25.03 -3.18
C GLY A 358 0.85 23.53 -3.14
N ILE A 359 1.79 23.09 -3.97
CA ILE A 359 2.27 21.69 -4.00
C ILE A 359 2.89 21.31 -2.65
N GLU A 360 3.73 22.18 -2.08
CA GLU A 360 4.35 21.95 -0.77
C GLU A 360 3.28 21.75 0.32
N ASN A 361 2.32 22.66 0.40
CA ASN A 361 1.22 22.61 1.37
C ASN A 361 0.34 21.37 1.18
N PHE A 362 0.07 20.97 -0.08
CA PHE A 362 -0.72 19.78 -0.37
C PHE A 362 -0.02 18.52 0.14
N ILE A 363 1.25 18.34 -0.22
CA ILE A 363 2.05 17.17 0.19
C ILE A 363 2.17 17.12 1.71
N ASP A 364 2.48 18.24 2.37
CA ASP A 364 2.58 18.28 3.83
C ASP A 364 1.22 18.00 4.51
N THR A 365 0.11 18.47 3.96
CA THR A 365 -1.23 18.18 4.50
C THR A 365 -1.55 16.70 4.42
N VAL A 366 -1.35 16.08 3.26
CA VAL A 366 -1.60 14.64 3.05
C VAL A 366 -0.68 13.79 3.95
N TYR A 367 0.60 14.14 4.04
CA TYR A 367 1.54 13.48 4.95
C TYR A 367 1.09 13.59 6.42
N ASN A 368 0.68 14.79 6.85
CA ASN A 368 0.26 15.05 8.22
C ASN A 368 -1.07 14.36 8.56
N ASN A 369 -1.97 14.15 7.59
CA ASN A 369 -3.18 13.34 7.80
C ASN A 369 -2.80 11.91 8.21
N SER A 370 -1.89 11.27 7.47
CA SER A 370 -1.41 9.91 7.74
C SER A 370 -0.65 9.83 9.06
N VAL A 371 0.25 10.78 9.34
CA VAL A 371 0.97 10.84 10.62
C VAL A 371 0.00 10.99 11.79
N LYS A 372 -0.96 11.90 11.70
CA LYS A 372 -1.96 12.10 12.77
C LYS A 372 -2.80 10.84 13.03
N MET A 373 -3.06 10.04 12.01
CA MET A 373 -3.84 8.81 12.14
C MET A 373 -3.02 7.67 12.74
N PHE A 374 -1.79 7.46 12.26
CA PHE A 374 -1.05 6.22 12.48
C PHE A 374 0.24 6.37 13.31
N HIS A 375 0.60 7.57 13.74
CA HIS A 375 1.84 7.79 14.49
C HIS A 375 1.59 8.48 15.82
#